data_AF-A0A3N8RDB0-F1
#
_entry.id   AF-A0A3N8RDB0-F1
#
_cell.length_a   1.000
_cell.length_b   1.000
_cell.length_c   1.000
_cell.angle_alpha   90.00
_cell.angle_beta   90.00
_cell.angle_gamma   90.00
#
_symmetry.space_group_name_H-M   'P 1'
#
loop_
_entity.id
_entity.type
_entity.pdbx_description
1 polymer ?
#
loop_
_entity_poly.entity_id
_entity_poly.type
_entity_poly.pdbx_seq_one_letter_code
_entity_poly.pdbx_strand_id
1 'polypeptide(L)'
;MLCNQYDSLTGQYIVSFLADVDPMNSSRYLVPAFCTLEPLPEREPRTWPFWRNDKWEMLPDYRGVRLYRTESGAVAEITVAGVTPDEAGLTEAPRPSDAHVWRDGSWAIDEEIVAGRVRESAMNDFFARLEKARNQNLGKSDARVTGRLSDLEAATFDAWTDYQVALVRVVESPSFPAQIAWPDEPDPDAILAKVQTERVAKEAREAEEAAKRDAEAKQAEADRAAAETATPNRDVEAEPMPESDETAKK
;
A
#
# COMPACT_ATOMS: atom_id res chain seq x y z
N MET A 1 -67.29 -7.85 -30.49
CA MET A 1 -66.90 -7.65 -29.08
C MET A 1 -65.51 -8.20 -28.88
N LEU A 2 -64.62 -7.51 -28.16
CA LEU A 2 -63.30 -8.05 -27.81
C LEU A 2 -63.42 -8.92 -26.55
N CYS A 3 -62.77 -10.07 -26.57
CA CYS A 3 -62.60 -10.98 -25.46
C CYS A 3 -61.13 -10.97 -25.05
N ASN A 4 -60.85 -10.75 -23.77
CA ASN A 4 -59.51 -10.61 -23.24
C ASN A 4 -59.17 -11.86 -22.41
N GLN A 5 -58.20 -12.63 -22.89
CA GLN A 5 -57.71 -13.82 -22.20
C GLN A 5 -56.68 -13.44 -21.13
N TYR A 6 -56.77 -14.09 -19.99
CA TYR A 6 -55.77 -14.03 -18.93
C TYR A 6 -55.31 -15.43 -18.50
N ASP A 7 -54.12 -15.50 -17.94
CA ASP A 7 -53.57 -16.71 -17.34
C ASP A 7 -54.37 -17.10 -16.10
N SER A 8 -54.75 -18.37 -15.99
CA SER A 8 -55.66 -18.84 -14.95
C SER A 8 -55.04 -18.87 -13.55
N LEU A 9 -53.71 -18.90 -13.46
CA LEU A 9 -52.98 -18.97 -12.19
C LEU A 9 -52.61 -17.58 -11.67
N THR A 10 -52.10 -16.73 -12.56
CA THR A 10 -51.55 -15.41 -12.21
C THR A 10 -52.53 -14.27 -12.45
N GLY A 11 -53.52 -14.47 -13.30
CA GLY A 11 -54.40 -13.43 -13.82
C GLY A 11 -53.74 -12.57 -14.90
N GLN A 12 -52.50 -12.84 -15.30
CA GLN A 12 -51.79 -12.00 -16.27
C GLN A 12 -52.51 -11.98 -17.62
N TYR A 13 -52.77 -10.80 -18.18
CA TYR A 13 -53.30 -10.68 -19.53
C TYR A 13 -52.36 -11.34 -20.56
N ILE A 14 -52.95 -12.12 -21.47
CA ILE A 14 -52.24 -12.86 -22.53
C ILE A 14 -52.51 -12.22 -23.90
N VAL A 15 -53.78 -12.19 -24.32
CA VAL A 15 -54.16 -11.78 -25.68
C VAL A 15 -55.63 -11.36 -25.75
N SER A 16 -55.95 -10.48 -26.69
CA SER A 16 -57.31 -10.11 -27.07
C SER A 16 -57.68 -10.73 -28.41
N PHE A 17 -58.90 -11.23 -28.53
CA PHE A 17 -59.45 -11.73 -29.79
C PHE A 17 -60.93 -11.37 -29.92
N LEU A 18 -61.51 -11.53 -31.11
CA LEU A 18 -62.93 -11.28 -31.32
C LEU A 18 -63.76 -12.43 -30.75
N ALA A 19 -64.71 -12.12 -29.89
CA ALA A 19 -65.65 -13.10 -29.36
C ALA A 19 -66.64 -13.54 -30.46
N ASP A 20 -66.89 -14.84 -30.53
CA ASP A 20 -67.92 -15.39 -31.42
C ASP A 20 -69.32 -15.04 -30.90
N VAL A 21 -70.23 -14.73 -31.83
CA VAL A 21 -71.65 -14.55 -31.51
C VAL A 21 -72.24 -15.92 -31.17
N ASP A 22 -73.08 -15.97 -30.15
CA ASP A 22 -73.73 -17.23 -29.80
C ASP A 22 -74.70 -17.69 -30.90
N PRO A 23 -74.54 -18.92 -31.44
CA PRO A 23 -75.37 -19.40 -32.54
C PRO A 23 -76.85 -19.58 -32.17
N MET A 24 -77.18 -19.68 -30.88
CA MET A 24 -78.53 -19.79 -30.35
C MET A 24 -79.11 -18.44 -29.92
N ASN A 25 -78.30 -17.38 -29.83
CA ASN A 25 -78.74 -16.04 -29.46
C ASN A 25 -77.80 -14.97 -30.02
N SER A 26 -78.24 -14.32 -31.10
CA SER A 26 -77.47 -13.28 -31.81
C SER A 26 -77.18 -12.01 -30.98
N SER A 27 -77.79 -11.86 -29.81
CA SER A 27 -77.59 -10.71 -28.92
C SER A 27 -76.52 -10.95 -27.83
N ARG A 28 -75.91 -12.14 -27.76
CA ARG A 28 -74.84 -12.47 -26.79
C ARG A 28 -73.60 -13.04 -27.46
N TYR A 29 -72.48 -12.99 -26.75
CA TYR A 29 -71.19 -13.51 -27.19
C TYR A 29 -70.76 -14.70 -26.33
N LEU A 30 -70.03 -15.63 -26.94
CA LEU A 30 -69.40 -16.74 -26.23
C LEU A 30 -68.13 -16.23 -25.52
N VAL A 31 -68.03 -16.52 -24.22
CA VAL A 31 -66.87 -16.15 -23.38
C VAL A 31 -66.24 -17.45 -22.87
N PRO A 32 -65.07 -17.85 -23.40
CA PRO A 32 -64.35 -19.01 -22.89
C PRO A 32 -63.94 -18.85 -21.42
N ALA A 33 -63.55 -19.94 -20.78
CA ALA A 33 -62.92 -19.87 -19.46
C ALA A 33 -61.68 -18.96 -19.49
N PHE A 34 -61.43 -18.27 -18.37
CA PHE A 34 -60.29 -17.35 -18.21
C PHE A 34 -60.25 -16.24 -19.25
N CYS A 35 -61.42 -15.82 -19.71
CA CYS A 35 -61.60 -14.67 -20.57
C CYS A 35 -62.65 -13.74 -19.98
N THR A 36 -62.56 -12.46 -20.33
CA THR A 36 -63.55 -11.45 -19.95
C THR A 36 -63.86 -10.53 -21.13
N LEU A 37 -65.09 -10.03 -21.17
CA LEU A 37 -65.49 -8.99 -22.10
C LEU A 37 -65.21 -7.58 -21.55
N GLU A 38 -64.77 -7.48 -20.30
CA GLU A 38 -64.37 -6.21 -19.68
C GLU A 38 -63.20 -5.63 -20.49
N PRO A 39 -63.33 -4.38 -21.01
CA PRO A 39 -62.28 -3.76 -21.79
C PRO A 39 -61.01 -3.60 -20.96
N LEU A 40 -59.85 -3.72 -21.62
CA LEU A 40 -58.59 -3.41 -20.97
C LEU A 40 -58.55 -1.92 -20.59
N PRO A 41 -58.04 -1.58 -19.39
CA PRO A 41 -57.75 -0.19 -19.05
C PRO A 41 -56.63 0.35 -19.95
N GLU A 42 -56.46 1.67 -19.95
CA GLU A 42 -55.31 2.31 -20.59
C GLU A 42 -54.01 1.80 -19.96
N ARG A 43 -53.05 1.46 -20.82
CA ARG A 43 -51.77 0.86 -20.40
C ARG A 43 -50.70 1.93 -20.33
N GLU A 44 -50.46 2.42 -19.12
CA GLU A 44 -49.36 3.33 -18.85
C GLU A 44 -48.00 2.65 -19.05
N PRO A 45 -46.92 3.41 -19.34
CA PRO A 45 -45.58 2.87 -19.41
C PRO A 45 -45.22 2.07 -18.15
N ARG A 46 -44.53 0.94 -18.34
CA ARG A 46 -44.11 0.03 -17.27
C ARG A 46 -45.26 -0.54 -16.44
N THR A 47 -46.39 -0.78 -17.07
CA THR A 47 -47.51 -1.47 -16.44
C THR A 47 -48.06 -2.60 -17.32
N TRP A 48 -48.60 -3.63 -16.67
CA TRP A 48 -49.26 -4.76 -17.32
C TRP A 48 -50.56 -5.12 -16.61
N PRO A 49 -51.63 -5.49 -17.35
CA PRO A 49 -52.91 -5.83 -16.75
C PRO A 49 -52.94 -7.24 -16.16
N PHE A 50 -53.56 -7.35 -14.98
CA PHE A 50 -53.84 -8.60 -14.27
C PHE A 50 -55.32 -8.66 -13.89
N TRP A 51 -56.00 -9.76 -14.19
CA TRP A 51 -57.38 -10.01 -13.80
C TRP A 51 -57.43 -10.52 -12.37
N ARG A 52 -57.99 -9.72 -11.45
CA ARG A 52 -58.08 -10.03 -10.02
C ARG A 52 -59.40 -9.51 -9.46
N ASN A 53 -60.10 -10.33 -8.67
CA ASN A 53 -61.37 -9.93 -8.04
C ASN A 53 -62.37 -9.33 -9.04
N ASP A 54 -62.54 -10.01 -10.18
CA ASP A 54 -63.43 -9.63 -11.29
C ASP A 54 -63.20 -8.23 -11.87
N LYS A 55 -61.95 -7.75 -11.84
CA LYS A 55 -61.53 -6.48 -12.46
C LYS A 55 -60.09 -6.54 -12.95
N TRP A 56 -59.75 -5.65 -13.89
CA TRP A 56 -58.37 -5.41 -14.29
C TRP A 56 -57.64 -4.55 -13.26
N GLU A 57 -56.46 -5.02 -12.85
CA GLU A 57 -55.51 -4.32 -12.00
C GLU A 57 -54.20 -4.12 -12.77
N MET A 58 -53.69 -2.89 -12.81
CA MET A 58 -52.42 -2.59 -13.48
C MET A 58 -51.29 -2.78 -12.48
N LEU A 59 -50.37 -3.70 -12.78
CA LEU A 59 -49.18 -3.95 -11.97
C LEU A 59 -47.91 -3.51 -12.72
N PRO A 60 -46.79 -3.30 -12.00
CA PRO A 60 -45.52 -2.93 -12.61
C PRO A 60 -45.05 -3.93 -13.68
N ASP A 61 -44.45 -3.45 -14.75
CA ASP A 61 -43.86 -4.27 -15.81
C ASP A 61 -42.51 -3.70 -16.24
N TYR A 62 -41.45 -4.30 -15.71
CA TYR A 62 -40.06 -3.94 -15.99
C TYR A 62 -39.37 -4.92 -16.94
N ARG A 63 -40.15 -5.75 -17.65
CA ARG A 63 -39.61 -6.68 -18.63
C ARG A 63 -38.90 -5.94 -19.76
N GLY A 64 -37.72 -6.45 -20.14
CA GLY A 64 -36.88 -5.83 -21.18
C GLY A 64 -36.22 -4.51 -20.77
N VAL A 65 -36.39 -4.06 -19.52
CA VAL A 65 -35.67 -2.91 -18.97
C VAL A 65 -34.30 -3.38 -18.51
N ARG A 66 -33.25 -2.65 -18.91
CA ARG A 66 -31.89 -2.90 -18.41
C ARG A 66 -31.79 -2.40 -16.98
N LEU A 67 -31.55 -3.32 -16.05
CA LEU A 67 -31.43 -3.03 -14.62
C LEU A 67 -30.04 -3.46 -14.12
N TYR A 68 -29.75 -3.11 -12.88
CA TYR A 68 -28.48 -3.37 -12.21
C TYR A 68 -28.73 -3.94 -10.82
N ARG A 69 -27.98 -4.97 -10.42
CA ARG A 69 -28.04 -5.51 -9.06
C ARG A 69 -27.55 -4.48 -8.07
N THR A 70 -28.31 -4.21 -7.04
CA THR A 70 -27.94 -3.29 -5.95
C THR A 70 -26.72 -3.79 -5.17
N GLU A 71 -26.53 -5.11 -5.07
CA GLU A 71 -25.39 -5.73 -4.40
C GLU A 71 -24.05 -5.51 -5.14
N SER A 72 -24.05 -5.55 -6.47
CA SER A 72 -22.80 -5.64 -7.25
C SER A 72 -22.66 -4.61 -8.37
N GLY A 73 -23.76 -4.04 -8.84
CA GLY A 73 -23.83 -3.23 -10.06
C GLY A 73 -23.88 -4.05 -11.35
N ALA A 74 -23.93 -5.38 -11.28
CA ALA A 74 -24.00 -6.24 -12.46
C ALA A 74 -25.34 -6.05 -13.19
N VAL A 75 -25.30 -6.08 -14.53
CA VAL A 75 -26.51 -6.00 -15.36
C VAL A 75 -27.43 -7.19 -15.07
N ALA A 76 -28.71 -6.90 -14.90
CA ALA A 76 -29.77 -7.89 -14.71
C ALA A 76 -31.06 -7.40 -15.38
N GLU A 77 -32.04 -8.30 -15.49
CA GLU A 77 -33.36 -7.99 -16.02
C GLU A 77 -34.44 -8.68 -15.20
N ILE A 78 -35.64 -8.10 -15.21
CA ILE A 78 -36.86 -8.76 -14.74
C ILE A 78 -37.52 -9.43 -15.95
N THR A 79 -37.89 -10.70 -15.83
CA THR A 79 -38.52 -11.47 -16.92
C THR A 79 -40.01 -11.70 -16.72
N VAL A 80 -40.55 -11.31 -15.57
CA VAL A 80 -41.96 -11.47 -15.19
C VAL A 80 -42.60 -10.11 -14.92
N ALA A 81 -43.85 -9.92 -15.34
CA ALA A 81 -44.60 -8.75 -14.95
C ALA A 81 -45.09 -8.88 -13.50
N GLY A 82 -45.41 -7.76 -12.87
CA GLY A 82 -45.90 -7.68 -11.49
C GLY A 82 -44.80 -7.59 -10.43
N VAL A 83 -43.54 -7.46 -10.83
CA VAL A 83 -42.39 -7.32 -9.93
C VAL A 83 -41.69 -5.99 -10.18
N THR A 84 -41.42 -5.25 -9.12
CA THR A 84 -40.65 -4.00 -9.17
C THR A 84 -39.14 -4.27 -9.11
N PRO A 85 -38.28 -3.35 -9.57
CA PRO A 85 -36.84 -3.48 -9.41
C PRO A 85 -36.42 -3.67 -7.96
N ASP A 86 -37.02 -2.91 -7.03
CA ASP A 86 -36.69 -2.96 -5.60
C ASP A 86 -36.95 -4.35 -4.99
N GLU A 87 -38.12 -4.94 -5.27
CA GLU A 87 -38.47 -6.31 -4.84
C GLU A 87 -37.49 -7.37 -5.39
N ALA A 88 -36.91 -7.12 -6.57
CA ALA A 88 -35.91 -7.98 -7.20
C ALA A 88 -34.46 -7.68 -6.75
N GLY A 89 -34.25 -6.71 -5.86
CA GLY A 89 -32.92 -6.24 -5.46
C GLY A 89 -32.16 -5.52 -6.59
N LEU A 90 -32.90 -4.87 -7.48
CA LEU A 90 -32.40 -4.20 -8.69
C LEU A 90 -32.69 -2.70 -8.67
N THR A 91 -31.91 -1.97 -9.47
CA THR A 91 -32.07 -0.53 -9.70
C THR A 91 -31.89 -0.22 -11.18
N GLU A 92 -32.51 0.84 -11.65
CA GLU A 92 -32.24 1.40 -12.99
C GLU A 92 -30.95 2.22 -13.02
N ALA A 93 -30.45 2.66 -11.86
CA ALA A 93 -29.24 3.45 -11.76
C ALA A 93 -28.00 2.55 -11.91
N PRO A 94 -27.15 2.75 -12.92
CA PRO A 94 -25.89 2.01 -13.02
C PRO A 94 -24.97 2.34 -11.85
N ARG A 95 -24.23 1.33 -11.37
CA ARG A 95 -23.21 1.55 -10.34
C ARG A 95 -22.11 2.48 -10.89
N PRO A 96 -21.86 3.65 -10.26
CA PRO A 96 -20.92 4.63 -10.81
C PRO A 96 -19.46 4.15 -10.80
N SER A 97 -19.06 3.48 -9.72
CA SER A 97 -17.73 2.86 -9.61
C SER A 97 -17.74 1.73 -8.57
N ASP A 98 -16.66 0.97 -8.55
CA ASP A 98 -16.35 -0.05 -7.54
C ASP A 98 -16.20 0.51 -6.11
N ALA A 99 -16.08 1.84 -5.95
CA ALA A 99 -16.10 2.51 -4.64
C ALA A 99 -17.52 2.83 -4.16
N HIS A 100 -18.56 2.62 -4.97
CA HIS A 100 -19.94 2.87 -4.57
C HIS A 100 -20.62 1.58 -4.11
N VAL A 101 -21.46 1.69 -3.08
CA VAL A 101 -22.30 0.61 -2.55
C VAL A 101 -23.74 1.11 -2.43
N TRP A 102 -24.71 0.21 -2.56
CA TRP A 102 -26.12 0.59 -2.48
C TRP A 102 -26.55 0.78 -1.02
N ARG A 103 -27.01 1.99 -0.67
CA ARG A 103 -27.53 2.34 0.67
C ARG A 103 -28.73 3.26 0.50
N ASP A 104 -29.77 3.01 1.29
CA ASP A 104 -30.96 3.87 1.37
C ASP A 104 -31.57 4.23 -0.01
N GLY A 105 -31.60 3.25 -0.93
CA GLY A 105 -32.18 3.42 -2.26
C GLY A 105 -31.30 4.18 -3.28
N SER A 106 -30.00 4.36 -3.00
CA SER A 106 -29.08 5.01 -3.93
C SER A 106 -27.64 4.47 -3.84
N TRP A 107 -26.83 4.72 -4.86
CA TRP A 107 -25.40 4.46 -4.82
C TRP A 107 -24.69 5.52 -3.99
N ALA A 108 -24.05 5.12 -2.90
CA ALA A 108 -23.25 5.99 -2.03
C ALA A 108 -21.79 5.55 -2.06
N ILE A 109 -20.86 6.50 -1.96
CA ILE A 109 -19.43 6.19 -1.83
C ILE A 109 -19.20 5.47 -0.50
N ASP A 110 -18.39 4.41 -0.55
CA ASP A 110 -17.87 3.73 0.61
C ASP A 110 -16.50 4.30 0.98
N GLU A 111 -16.46 5.07 2.07
CA GLU A 111 -15.23 5.69 2.57
C GLU A 111 -14.17 4.65 2.96
N GLU A 112 -14.57 3.44 3.40
CA GLU A 112 -13.62 2.37 3.74
C GLU A 112 -12.96 1.81 2.48
N ILE A 113 -13.70 1.67 1.38
CA ILE A 113 -13.12 1.24 0.09
C ILE A 113 -12.12 2.30 -0.40
N VAL A 114 -12.48 3.58 -0.31
CA VAL A 114 -11.58 4.69 -0.71
C VAL A 114 -10.33 4.72 0.17
N ALA A 115 -10.50 4.67 1.49
CA ALA A 115 -9.39 4.65 2.44
C ALA A 115 -8.49 3.43 2.25
N GLY A 116 -9.07 2.26 1.97
CA GLY A 116 -8.37 1.03 1.63
C GLY A 116 -7.47 1.20 0.41
N ARG A 117 -7.97 1.79 -0.67
CA ARG A 117 -7.16 2.06 -1.90
C ARG A 117 -6.06 3.07 -1.67
N VAL A 118 -6.34 4.14 -0.93
CA VAL A 118 -5.32 5.13 -0.57
C VAL A 118 -4.20 4.45 0.22
N ARG A 119 -4.57 3.61 1.20
CA ARG A 119 -3.61 2.83 1.99
C ARG A 119 -2.81 1.86 1.12
N GLU A 120 -3.48 1.12 0.24
CA GLU A 120 -2.84 0.16 -0.67
C GLU A 120 -1.82 0.86 -1.58
N SER A 121 -2.20 1.96 -2.24
CA SER A 121 -1.30 2.75 -3.07
C SER A 121 -0.08 3.22 -2.27
N ALA A 122 -0.29 3.74 -1.06
CA ALA A 122 0.79 4.19 -0.19
C ALA A 122 1.72 3.05 0.27
N MET A 123 1.19 1.83 0.45
CA MET A 123 1.99 0.64 0.75
C MET A 123 2.77 0.14 -0.44
N ASN A 124 2.23 0.23 -1.65
CA ASN A 124 2.98 -0.08 -2.86
C ASN A 124 4.19 0.86 -3.04
N ASP A 125 4.01 2.17 -2.78
CA ASP A 125 5.11 3.14 -2.78
C ASP A 125 6.17 2.82 -1.71
N PHE A 126 5.74 2.46 -0.50
CA PHE A 126 6.63 2.02 0.57
C PHE A 126 7.46 0.80 0.14
N PHE A 127 6.82 -0.25 -0.40
CA PHE A 127 7.51 -1.46 -0.81
C PHE A 127 8.50 -1.20 -1.95
N ALA A 128 8.13 -0.39 -2.94
CA ALA A 128 9.03 -0.02 -4.03
C ALA A 128 10.29 0.71 -3.51
N ARG A 129 10.14 1.65 -2.57
CA ARG A 129 11.26 2.36 -1.93
C ARG A 129 12.13 1.44 -1.08
N LEU A 130 11.49 0.55 -0.31
CA LEU A 130 12.17 -0.41 0.55
C LEU A 130 12.97 -1.43 -0.26
N GLU A 131 12.40 -1.93 -1.36
CA GLU A 131 13.08 -2.83 -2.28
C GLU A 131 14.30 -2.16 -2.91
N LYS A 132 14.15 -0.93 -3.41
CA LYS A 132 15.28 -0.14 -3.92
C LYS A 132 16.40 0.00 -2.88
N ALA A 133 16.06 0.33 -1.64
CA ALA A 133 17.04 0.47 -0.56
C ALA A 133 17.73 -0.86 -0.20
N ARG A 134 16.98 -1.97 -0.16
CA ARG A 134 17.54 -3.32 0.08
C ARG A 134 18.50 -3.73 -1.03
N ASN A 135 18.18 -3.41 -2.29
CA ASN A 135 19.05 -3.71 -3.43
C ASN A 135 20.41 -2.98 -3.32
N GLN A 136 20.44 -1.77 -2.75
CA GLN A 136 21.70 -1.03 -2.53
C GLN A 136 22.63 -1.69 -1.50
N ASN A 137 22.04 -2.39 -0.53
CA ASN A 137 22.75 -3.07 0.55
C ASN A 137 22.96 -4.57 0.30
N LEU A 138 22.47 -5.08 -0.82
CA LEU A 138 22.51 -6.50 -1.16
C LEU A 138 23.95 -7.02 -1.16
N GLY A 139 24.20 -8.09 -0.40
CA GLY A 139 25.51 -8.75 -0.32
C GLY A 139 26.61 -8.00 0.47
N LYS A 140 26.33 -6.79 1.00
CA LYS A 140 27.33 -5.97 1.70
C LYS A 140 27.36 -6.17 3.23
N SER A 141 26.37 -6.87 3.80
CA SER A 141 26.22 -7.04 5.25
C SER A 141 27.44 -7.69 5.92
N ASP A 142 27.89 -8.85 5.44
CA ASP A 142 29.04 -9.56 6.04
C ASP A 142 30.35 -8.79 5.85
N ALA A 143 30.52 -8.15 4.69
CA ALA A 143 31.66 -7.28 4.42
C ALA A 143 31.67 -6.07 5.38
N ARG A 144 30.50 -5.50 5.69
CA ARG A 144 30.35 -4.40 6.66
C ARG A 144 30.70 -4.84 8.08
N VAL A 145 30.22 -6.00 8.52
CA VAL A 145 30.48 -6.55 9.86
C VAL A 145 31.96 -6.89 10.06
N THR A 146 32.60 -7.40 9.01
CA THR A 146 34.01 -7.81 9.07
C THR A 146 35.01 -6.71 8.69
N GLY A 147 34.54 -5.47 8.47
CA GLY A 147 35.39 -4.31 8.18
C GLY A 147 36.11 -4.39 6.82
N ARG A 148 35.54 -5.10 5.84
CA ARG A 148 36.10 -5.29 4.50
C ARG A 148 35.64 -4.23 3.48
N LEU A 149 34.67 -3.39 3.85
CA LEU A 149 34.23 -2.27 3.03
C LEU A 149 35.17 -1.08 3.19
N SER A 150 35.37 -0.33 2.11
CA SER A 150 35.99 1.00 2.20
C SER A 150 35.13 1.95 3.06
N ASP A 151 35.72 3.04 3.56
CA ASP A 151 35.01 4.03 4.38
C ASP A 151 33.76 4.57 3.65
N LEU A 152 33.87 4.79 2.34
CA LEU A 152 32.75 5.24 1.50
C LEU A 152 31.64 4.20 1.37
N GLU A 153 32.00 2.94 1.13
CA GLU A 153 31.04 1.84 1.01
C GLU A 153 30.33 1.56 2.33
N ALA A 154 31.05 1.63 3.45
CA ALA A 154 30.48 1.49 4.79
C ALA A 154 29.50 2.64 5.10
N ALA A 155 29.89 3.89 4.84
CA ALA A 155 29.02 5.05 5.03
C ALA A 155 27.78 5.01 4.12
N THR A 156 27.93 4.54 2.88
CA THR A 156 26.81 4.34 1.95
C THR A 156 25.86 3.26 2.46
N PHE A 157 26.39 2.12 2.91
CA PHE A 157 25.59 1.03 3.47
C PHE A 157 24.78 1.48 4.68
N ASP A 158 25.41 2.23 5.59
CA ASP A 158 24.79 2.76 6.80
C ASP A 158 23.69 3.77 6.44
N ALA A 159 23.94 4.69 5.49
CA ALA A 159 22.95 5.66 5.05
C ALA A 159 21.70 5.02 4.42
N TRP A 160 21.87 3.97 3.60
CA TRP A 160 20.75 3.19 3.07
C TRP A 160 20.04 2.37 4.14
N THR A 161 20.73 1.97 5.22
CA THR A 161 20.11 1.31 6.37
C THR A 161 19.24 2.29 7.16
N ASP A 162 19.74 3.50 7.41
CA ASP A 162 18.99 4.57 8.08
C ASP A 162 17.75 4.98 7.27
N TYR A 163 17.86 5.05 5.94
CA TYR A 163 16.74 5.30 5.05
C TYR A 163 15.64 4.21 5.18
N GLN A 164 16.00 2.93 5.25
CA GLN A 164 15.03 1.85 5.47
C GLN A 164 14.27 2.02 6.80
N VAL A 165 14.98 2.37 7.87
CA VAL A 165 14.36 2.65 9.18
C VAL A 165 13.44 3.86 9.09
N ALA A 166 13.86 4.92 8.40
CA ALA A 166 13.04 6.11 8.20
C ALA A 166 11.75 5.81 7.40
N LEU A 167 11.81 4.98 6.37
CA LEU A 167 10.63 4.52 5.63
C LEU A 167 9.63 3.80 6.54
N VAL A 168 10.10 2.88 7.40
CA VAL A 168 9.24 2.14 8.33
C VAL A 168 8.56 3.10 9.31
N ARG A 169 9.30 4.09 9.85
CA ARG A 169 8.73 5.11 10.75
C ARG A 169 7.61 5.93 10.10
N VAL A 170 7.67 6.18 8.80
CA VAL A 170 6.58 6.87 8.07
C VAL A 170 5.31 6.02 8.08
N VAL A 171 5.43 4.71 7.85
CA VAL A 171 4.28 3.77 7.84
C VAL A 171 3.68 3.57 9.23
N GLU A 172 4.52 3.57 10.25
CA GLU A 172 4.11 3.47 11.66
C GLU A 172 3.52 4.77 12.22
N SER A 173 3.62 5.88 11.48
CA SER A 173 3.06 7.17 11.90
C SER A 173 1.54 7.12 11.97
N PRO A 174 0.90 7.71 13.00
CA PRO A 174 -0.55 7.87 13.08
C PRO A 174 -1.16 8.64 11.90
N SER A 175 -0.36 9.45 11.20
CA SER A 175 -0.79 10.22 10.03
C SER A 175 -0.90 9.39 8.75
N PHE A 176 -0.41 8.15 8.75
CA PHE A 176 -0.43 7.27 7.58
C PHE A 176 -1.81 6.61 7.38
N PRO A 177 -2.39 6.58 6.17
CA PRO A 177 -1.86 7.06 4.88
C PRO A 177 -2.32 8.48 4.50
N ALA A 178 -3.02 9.19 5.37
CA ALA A 178 -3.64 10.48 5.06
C ALA A 178 -2.61 11.59 4.75
N GLN A 179 -1.46 11.57 5.41
CA GLN A 179 -0.36 12.49 5.16
C GLN A 179 0.96 11.72 5.15
N ILE A 180 1.61 11.74 3.99
CA ILE A 180 2.84 10.98 3.70
C ILE A 180 3.93 11.97 3.29
N ALA A 181 5.04 11.94 4.02
CA ALA A 181 6.27 12.62 3.68
C ALA A 181 7.39 11.59 3.65
N TRP A 182 7.72 11.08 2.47
CA TRP A 182 8.80 10.12 2.33
C TRP A 182 10.16 10.81 2.59
N PRO A 183 11.09 10.15 3.31
CA PRO A 183 12.46 10.64 3.40
C PRO A 183 13.10 10.72 2.02
N ASP A 184 14.04 11.64 1.85
CA ASP A 184 14.89 11.70 0.67
C ASP A 184 15.85 10.51 0.63
N GLU A 185 16.18 10.06 -0.57
CA GLU A 185 17.17 9.01 -0.74
C GLU A 185 18.58 9.50 -0.34
N PRO A 186 19.46 8.60 0.14
CA PRO A 186 20.84 8.97 0.45
C PRO A 186 21.56 9.56 -0.76
N ASP A 187 22.10 10.76 -0.62
CA ASP A 187 22.87 11.46 -1.65
C ASP A 187 24.34 10.99 -1.65
N PRO A 188 24.82 10.35 -2.73
CA PRO A 188 26.21 9.89 -2.83
C PRO A 188 27.26 11.00 -2.64
N ASP A 189 27.00 12.21 -3.12
CA ASP A 189 27.96 13.32 -3.05
C ASP A 189 28.07 13.85 -1.62
N ALA A 190 26.94 13.96 -0.92
CA ALA A 190 26.92 14.32 0.49
C ALA A 190 27.63 13.27 1.36
N ILE A 191 27.45 11.98 1.07
CA ILE A 191 28.13 10.89 1.77
C ILE A 191 29.65 10.98 1.54
N LEU A 192 30.08 11.18 0.29
CA LEU A 192 31.50 11.32 -0.04
C LEU A 192 32.14 12.51 0.68
N ALA A 193 31.48 13.67 0.68
CA ALA A 193 31.95 14.87 1.36
C ALA A 193 32.11 14.63 2.88
N LYS A 194 31.15 13.93 3.49
CA LYS A 194 31.22 13.55 4.91
C LYS A 194 32.42 12.64 5.19
N VAL A 195 32.61 11.58 4.39
CA VAL A 195 33.74 10.64 4.54
C VAL A 195 35.09 11.33 4.35
N GLN A 196 35.20 12.24 3.38
CA GLN A 196 36.42 13.04 3.19
C GLN A 196 36.71 13.92 4.41
N THR A 197 35.70 14.58 4.97
CA THR A 197 35.82 15.41 6.17
C THR A 197 36.28 14.59 7.36
N GLU A 198 35.68 13.41 7.57
CA GLU A 198 36.05 12.49 8.67
C GLU A 198 37.48 11.97 8.53
N ARG A 199 37.92 11.65 7.32
CA ARG A 199 39.30 11.24 7.03
C ARG A 199 40.30 12.35 7.31
N VAL A 200 40.06 13.57 6.83
CA VAL A 200 40.93 14.73 7.12
C VAL A 200 40.99 15.00 8.63
N ALA A 201 39.86 14.93 9.33
CA ALA A 201 39.83 15.08 10.79
C ALA A 201 40.61 13.98 11.52
N LYS A 202 40.55 12.74 11.03
CA LYS A 202 41.33 11.61 11.56
C LYS A 202 42.83 11.82 11.34
N GLU A 203 43.25 12.18 10.13
CA GLU A 203 44.66 12.48 9.80
C GLU A 203 45.20 13.64 10.65
N ALA A 204 44.40 14.69 10.86
CA ALA A 204 44.79 15.83 11.71
C ALA A 204 45.01 15.40 13.18
N ARG A 205 44.12 14.57 13.73
CA ARG A 205 44.26 14.02 15.09
C ARG A 205 45.47 13.10 15.22
N GLU A 206 45.72 12.24 14.23
CA GLU A 206 46.89 11.36 14.24
C GLU A 206 48.20 12.15 14.12
N ALA A 207 48.22 13.23 13.33
CA ALA A 207 49.36 14.15 13.24
C ALA A 207 49.58 14.92 14.55
N GLU A 208 48.53 15.37 15.22
CA GLU A 208 48.61 16.00 16.54
C GLU A 208 49.17 15.02 17.60
N GLU A 209 48.67 13.79 17.61
CA GLU A 209 49.18 12.75 18.50
C GLU A 209 50.65 12.39 18.21
N ALA A 210 51.05 12.32 16.93
CA ALA A 210 52.43 12.09 16.54
C ALA A 210 53.34 13.26 16.97
N ALA A 211 52.91 14.50 16.74
CA ALA A 211 53.64 15.69 17.17
C ALA A 211 53.80 15.74 18.69
N LYS A 212 52.77 15.32 19.44
CA LYS A 212 52.84 15.20 20.90
C LYS A 212 53.84 14.14 21.34
N ARG A 213 53.83 12.94 20.72
CA ARG A 213 54.82 11.89 21.00
C ARG A 213 56.25 12.33 20.69
N ASP A 214 56.45 13.02 19.58
CA ASP A 214 57.77 13.55 19.19
C ASP A 214 58.26 14.62 20.18
N ALA A 215 57.36 15.50 20.66
CA ALA A 215 57.68 16.49 21.68
C ALA A 215 58.03 15.83 23.03
N GLU A 216 57.26 14.83 23.45
CA GLU A 216 57.53 14.05 24.66
C GLU A 216 58.88 13.32 24.56
N ALA A 217 59.20 12.73 23.40
CA ALA A 217 60.49 12.07 23.17
C ALA A 217 61.67 13.05 23.24
N LYS A 218 61.55 14.23 22.61
CA LYS A 218 62.58 15.28 22.68
C LYS A 218 62.77 15.81 24.10
N GLN A 219 61.68 15.98 24.85
CA GLN A 219 61.76 16.39 26.25
C GLN A 219 62.47 15.32 27.09
N ALA A 220 62.13 14.04 26.92
CA ALA A 220 62.77 12.94 27.63
C ALA A 220 64.28 12.82 27.29
N GLU A 221 64.68 13.10 26.05
CA GLU A 221 66.09 13.16 25.65
C GLU A 221 66.81 14.35 26.30
N ALA A 222 66.19 15.54 26.30
CA ALA A 222 66.73 16.71 26.98
C ALA A 222 66.91 16.49 28.49
N ASP A 223 65.93 15.86 29.14
CA ASP A 223 65.98 15.52 30.56
C ASP A 223 67.12 14.52 30.85
N ARG A 224 67.35 13.54 29.95
CA ARG A 224 68.48 12.61 30.05
C ARG A 224 69.82 13.32 29.91
N ALA A 225 69.98 14.19 28.92
CA ALA A 225 71.20 14.97 28.71
C ALA A 225 71.51 15.91 29.89
N ALA A 226 70.47 16.50 30.49
CA ALA A 226 70.60 17.30 31.71
C ALA A 226 71.08 16.44 32.91
N ALA A 227 70.60 15.20 33.04
CA ALA A 227 71.06 14.27 34.07
C ALA A 227 72.53 13.82 33.88
N GLU A 228 72.95 13.60 32.63
CA GLU A 228 74.34 13.23 32.30
C GLU A 228 75.32 14.38 32.58
N THR A 229 74.95 15.62 32.24
CA THR A 229 75.78 16.81 32.52
C THR A 229 75.86 17.17 34.01
N ALA A 230 74.90 16.72 34.83
CA ALA A 230 74.91 16.91 36.28
C ALA A 230 75.75 15.87 37.05
N THR A 231 76.32 14.86 36.38
CA THR A 231 77.20 13.85 37.00
C THR A 231 78.67 14.22 36.76
N PRO A 232 79.44 14.72 37.76
CA PRO A 232 80.83 15.09 37.55
C PRO A 232 81.70 13.84 37.41
N ASN A 233 82.56 13.85 36.39
CA ASN A 233 83.66 12.90 36.22
C ASN A 233 84.53 12.92 37.49
N ARG A 234 84.48 11.83 38.27
CA ARG A 234 85.39 11.64 39.40
C ARG A 234 86.65 11.01 38.83
N ASP A 235 87.63 11.85 38.51
CA ASP A 235 88.98 11.43 38.12
C ASP A 235 89.49 10.40 39.14
N VAL A 236 89.72 9.16 38.68
CA VAL A 236 90.46 8.15 39.44
C VAL A 236 91.91 8.28 39.01
N GLU A 237 92.68 8.96 39.87
CA GLU A 237 94.13 9.06 39.82
C GLU A 237 94.76 7.66 39.77
N ALA A 238 95.64 7.46 38.80
CA ALA A 238 96.41 6.25 38.62
C ALA A 238 97.57 6.19 39.62
N GLU A 239 97.63 5.17 40.47
CA GLU A 239 98.86 4.75 41.14
C GLU A 239 99.44 3.51 40.43
N PRO A 240 100.75 3.46 40.12
CA PRO A 240 101.39 2.26 39.59
C PRO A 240 102.24 1.50 40.63
N MET A 241 102.40 0.21 40.35
CA MET A 241 103.43 -0.77 40.80
C MET A 241 103.10 -1.69 42.00
N PRO A 242 103.75 -2.87 42.13
CA PRO A 242 104.74 -3.53 41.25
C PRO A 242 104.44 -5.01 40.89
N GLU A 243 105.28 -5.53 39.97
CA GLU A 243 105.48 -6.94 39.62
C GLU A 243 105.66 -7.88 40.83
N SER A 244 105.16 -9.11 40.69
CA SER A 244 105.76 -10.28 41.33
C SER A 244 105.59 -11.52 40.46
N ASP A 245 106.74 -12.13 40.25
CA ASP A 245 107.16 -13.33 39.55
C ASP A 245 106.38 -14.63 39.84
N GLU A 246 106.58 -15.62 38.96
CA GLU A 246 106.58 -17.09 39.22
C GLU A 246 105.33 -17.76 39.85
N THR A 247 104.67 -18.79 39.29
CA THR A 247 105.22 -20.12 38.94
C THR A 247 104.09 -21.05 38.41
N ALA A 248 104.47 -21.91 37.45
CA ALA A 248 104.17 -23.35 37.31
C ALA A 248 102.72 -23.95 37.34
N LYS A 249 102.39 -24.60 36.20
CA LYS A 249 101.84 -25.97 36.02
C LYS A 249 100.82 -26.52 37.04
N LYS A 250 99.61 -26.81 36.55
CA LYS A 250 99.16 -28.19 36.20
C LYS A 250 97.89 -28.17 35.37
#